data_AF-A0A536P9Q2-F1
#
_entry.id   AF-A0A536P9Q2-F1
#
_cell.length_a   1.000
_cell.length_b   1.000
_cell.length_c   1.000
_cell.angle_alpha   90.00
_cell.angle_beta   90.00
_cell.angle_gamma   90.00
#
_symmetry.space_group_name_H-M   'P 1'
#
loop_
_entity.id
_entity.type
_entity.pdbx_description
1 polymer ?
#
loop_
_entity_poly.entity_id
_entity_poly.type
_entity_poly.pdbx_seq_one_letter_code
_entity_poly.pdbx_strand_id
1 'polypeptide(L)'
;MVAGHFGLAAAVKAKQPQVPLWSLMLATAWLDVLFVPLYIAGIERIEPAPGTGGTGYGEGVIYADYTHSLVGALALGLLFGLIAAVPWGRRTGVVLGAVVFSHWVLDLLVHRGDMPILPGNLGDLPRLGFGLWQIPLASAAAELALVAIGAVLYGRAAARRAGPAAGGRSRLAAGATFAVGVLVLGLSVLGL
;
A
#
# COMPACT_ATOMS: atom_id res chain seq x y z
N MET A 1 0.85 -2.35 5.95
CA MET A 1 -0.26 -1.39 6.31
C MET A 1 -1.37 -1.53 5.28
N VAL A 2 -2.58 -1.01 5.49
CA VAL A 2 -3.71 -1.28 4.56
C VAL A 2 -4.19 -0.02 3.84
N ALA A 3 -4.99 0.80 4.50
CA ALA A 3 -5.53 2.07 3.99
C ALA A 3 -4.43 3.10 3.65
N GLY A 4 -3.29 3.06 4.34
CA GLY A 4 -2.18 4.01 4.15
C GLY A 4 -1.63 4.02 2.73
N HIS A 5 -1.53 2.84 2.10
CA HIS A 5 -1.09 2.69 0.72
C HIS A 5 -2.05 3.41 -0.26
N PHE A 6 -3.36 3.33 -0.01
CA PHE A 6 -4.37 4.06 -0.80
C PHE A 6 -4.32 5.57 -0.57
N GLY A 7 -3.93 6.02 0.63
CA GLY A 7 -3.63 7.42 0.91
C GLY A 7 -2.50 7.95 0.02
N LEU A 8 -1.40 7.21 -0.09
CA LEU A 8 -0.30 7.54 -1.01
C LEU A 8 -0.78 7.55 -2.47
N ALA A 9 -1.56 6.56 -2.88
CA ALA A 9 -2.12 6.51 -4.24
C ALA A 9 -2.99 7.74 -4.56
N ALA A 10 -3.81 8.21 -3.62
CA ALA A 10 -4.58 9.44 -3.78
C ALA A 10 -3.67 10.67 -3.98
N ALA A 11 -2.58 10.77 -3.21
CA ALA A 11 -1.57 11.83 -3.38
C ALA A 11 -0.87 11.75 -4.76
N VAL A 12 -0.55 10.54 -5.24
CA VAL A 12 0.04 10.32 -6.57
C VAL A 12 -0.95 10.73 -7.66
N LYS A 13 -2.23 10.33 -7.56
CA LYS A 13 -3.27 10.72 -8.52
C LYS A 13 -3.47 12.24 -8.59
N ALA A 14 -3.31 12.94 -7.46
CA ALA A 14 -3.34 14.40 -7.42
C ALA A 14 -2.28 15.01 -8.36
N LYS A 15 -1.05 14.47 -8.32
CA LYS A 15 0.11 14.94 -9.09
C LYS A 15 0.19 14.39 -10.52
N GLN A 16 -0.31 13.18 -10.76
CA GLN A 16 -0.24 12.47 -12.04
C GLN A 16 -1.67 12.12 -12.53
N PRO A 17 -2.47 13.12 -12.92
CA PRO A 17 -3.87 12.91 -13.32
C PRO A 17 -4.05 11.99 -14.52
N GLN A 18 -3.05 11.92 -15.39
CA GLN A 18 -3.06 11.10 -16.59
C GLN A 18 -2.99 9.59 -16.31
N VAL A 19 -2.55 9.20 -15.10
CA VAL A 19 -2.47 7.78 -14.72
C VAL A 19 -3.89 7.24 -14.53
N PRO A 20 -4.28 6.13 -15.19
CA PRO A 20 -5.60 5.54 -15.00
C PRO A 20 -5.83 5.16 -13.54
N LEU A 21 -6.99 5.53 -12.99
CA LEU A 21 -7.27 5.32 -11.57
C LEU A 21 -7.25 3.83 -11.20
N TRP A 22 -7.88 2.97 -12.01
CA TRP A 22 -7.92 1.53 -11.76
C TRP A 22 -6.52 0.91 -11.72
N SER A 23 -5.62 1.32 -12.63
CA SER A 23 -4.26 0.80 -12.69
C SER A 23 -3.43 1.28 -11.49
N LEU A 24 -3.69 2.51 -11.02
CA LEU A 24 -3.09 3.02 -9.80
C LEU A 24 -3.57 2.25 -8.56
N MET A 25 -4.85 1.90 -8.46
CA MET A 25 -5.35 1.06 -7.37
C MET A 25 -4.77 -0.35 -7.41
N LEU A 26 -4.65 -0.94 -8.61
CA LEU A 26 -4.01 -2.23 -8.79
C LEU A 26 -2.53 -2.18 -8.40
N ALA A 27 -1.80 -1.12 -8.77
CA ALA A 27 -0.40 -0.93 -8.39
C ALA A 27 -0.23 -0.88 -6.86
N THR A 28 -1.13 -0.19 -6.15
CA THR A 28 -1.13 -0.11 -4.68
C THR A 28 -1.18 -1.48 -4.01
N ALA A 29 -1.99 -2.40 -4.55
CA ALA A 29 -2.22 -3.72 -3.99
C ALA A 29 -1.52 -4.85 -4.79
N TRP A 30 -0.58 -4.51 -5.67
CA TRP A 30 -0.03 -5.49 -6.63
C TRP A 30 0.71 -6.63 -5.94
N LEU A 31 1.46 -6.32 -4.89
CA LEU A 31 2.16 -7.33 -4.10
C LEU A 31 1.15 -8.25 -3.39
N ASP A 32 0.08 -7.70 -2.81
CA ASP A 32 -0.98 -8.48 -2.16
C ASP A 32 -1.72 -9.40 -3.13
N VAL A 33 -2.02 -8.89 -4.34
CA VAL A 33 -2.72 -9.67 -5.38
C VAL A 33 -1.93 -10.91 -5.75
N LEU A 34 -0.59 -10.84 -5.73
CA LEU A 34 0.29 -11.97 -5.97
C LEU A 34 0.55 -12.80 -4.70
N PHE A 35 0.53 -12.17 -3.53
CA PHE A 35 0.67 -12.83 -2.24
C PHE A 35 -0.50 -13.79 -1.97
N VAL A 36 -1.75 -13.38 -2.22
CA VAL A 36 -2.95 -14.19 -1.93
C VAL A 36 -2.90 -15.60 -2.55
N PRO A 37 -2.63 -15.80 -3.85
CA PRO A 37 -2.53 -17.15 -4.41
C PRO A 37 -1.34 -17.95 -3.85
N LEU A 38 -0.21 -17.31 -3.55
CA LEU A 38 0.94 -17.99 -2.91
C LEU A 38 0.65 -18.39 -1.47
N TYR A 39 -0.11 -17.56 -0.75
CA TYR A 39 -0.63 -17.85 0.57
C TYR A 39 -1.58 -19.05 0.56
N ILE A 40 -2.54 -19.07 -0.37
CA ILE A 40 -3.46 -20.20 -0.55
C ILE A 40 -2.71 -21.49 -0.91
N ALA A 41 -1.64 -21.38 -1.70
CA ALA A 41 -0.78 -22.51 -2.06
C ALA A 41 0.16 -22.96 -0.92
N GLY A 42 0.20 -22.25 0.21
CA GLY A 42 1.09 -22.53 1.34
C GLY A 42 2.56 -22.19 1.09
N ILE A 43 2.86 -21.44 0.03
CA ILE A 43 4.23 -20.99 -0.31
C ILE A 43 4.61 -19.80 0.58
N GLU A 44 3.69 -18.87 0.77
CA GLU A 44 3.80 -17.75 1.70
C GLU A 44 2.82 -17.98 2.86
N ARG A 45 3.11 -17.46 4.06
CA ARG A 45 2.31 -17.78 5.25
C ARG A 45 2.16 -16.61 6.21
N ILE A 46 1.11 -16.66 7.01
CA ILE A 46 0.88 -15.72 8.11
C ILE A 46 0.77 -16.56 9.38
N GLU A 47 1.55 -16.19 10.39
CA GLU A 47 1.52 -16.84 11.70
C GLU A 47 1.20 -15.79 12.77
N PRO A 48 0.57 -16.17 13.90
CA PRO A 48 0.42 -15.26 15.03
C PRO A 48 1.78 -14.77 15.53
N ALA A 49 1.88 -13.48 15.80
CA ALA A 49 3.04 -12.92 16.47
C ALA A 49 3.18 -13.50 17.90
N PRO A 50 4.40 -13.64 18.43
CA PRO A 50 4.60 -14.18 19.77
C PRO A 50 3.78 -13.41 20.82
N GLY A 51 2.93 -14.12 21.56
CA GLY A 51 2.10 -13.56 22.62
C GLY A 51 0.80 -12.87 22.15
N THR A 52 0.41 -13.00 20.88
CA THR A 52 -0.85 -12.46 20.36
C THR A 52 -1.86 -13.57 20.00
N GLY A 53 -3.12 -13.19 19.77
CA GLY A 53 -4.14 -14.10 19.24
C GLY A 53 -4.03 -14.30 17.72
N GLY A 54 -3.20 -13.50 17.04
CA GLY A 54 -2.95 -13.56 15.60
C GLY A 54 -4.04 -12.96 14.73
N THR A 55 -5.15 -12.50 15.31
CA THR A 55 -6.30 -11.96 14.58
C THR A 55 -6.44 -10.45 14.69
N GLY A 56 -5.70 -9.80 15.59
CA GLY A 56 -5.72 -8.35 15.77
C GLY A 56 -4.87 -7.59 14.74
N TYR A 57 -5.06 -6.28 14.70
CA TYR A 57 -4.32 -5.37 13.83
C TYR A 57 -2.81 -5.42 14.08
N GLY A 58 -2.06 -5.87 13.07
CA GLY A 58 -0.61 -6.03 13.16
C GLY A 58 -0.17 -7.18 14.07
N GLU A 59 -1.07 -8.09 14.43
CA GLU A 59 -0.76 -9.26 15.28
C GLU A 59 -0.25 -10.47 14.50
N GLY A 60 -0.18 -10.41 13.17
CA GLY A 60 0.42 -11.42 12.32
C GLY A 60 1.90 -11.15 12.03
N VAL A 61 2.69 -12.21 11.94
CA VAL A 61 4.01 -12.25 11.30
C VAL A 61 3.79 -12.78 9.89
N ILE A 62 4.19 -12.01 8.89
CA ILE A 62 3.92 -12.33 7.49
C ILE A 62 5.21 -12.81 6.83
N TYR A 63 5.24 -14.10 6.50
CA TYR A 63 6.31 -14.72 5.73
C TYR A 63 5.98 -14.66 4.24
N ALA A 64 6.00 -13.44 3.70
CA ALA A 64 5.81 -13.15 2.28
C ALA A 64 7.17 -13.13 1.56
N ASP A 65 7.84 -14.28 1.58
CA ASP A 65 9.26 -14.37 1.24
C ASP A 65 9.58 -14.07 -0.24
N TYR A 66 8.61 -14.15 -1.14
CA TYR A 66 8.78 -13.84 -2.56
C TYR A 66 8.21 -12.47 -2.89
N THR A 67 6.95 -12.22 -2.55
CA THR A 67 6.21 -11.01 -2.95
C THR A 67 6.65 -9.76 -2.21
N HIS A 68 7.05 -9.90 -0.94
CA HIS A 68 7.46 -8.79 -0.08
C HIS A 68 8.94 -8.86 0.33
N SER A 69 9.75 -9.67 -0.37
CA SER A 69 11.20 -9.47 -0.32
C SER A 69 11.59 -8.15 -0.99
N LEU A 70 12.67 -7.50 -0.55
CA LEU A 70 13.14 -6.24 -1.16
C LEU A 70 13.36 -6.40 -2.68
N VAL A 71 14.08 -7.45 -3.09
CA VAL A 71 14.35 -7.72 -4.50
C VAL A 71 13.09 -8.17 -5.24
N GLY A 72 12.21 -8.95 -4.61
CA GLY A 72 10.93 -9.36 -5.19
C GLY A 72 10.01 -8.18 -5.45
N ALA A 73 9.82 -7.30 -4.47
CA ALA A 73 9.03 -6.08 -4.61
C ALA A 73 9.60 -5.14 -5.68
N LEU A 74 10.93 -4.99 -5.76
CA LEU A 74 11.59 -4.25 -6.85
C LEU A 74 11.32 -4.87 -8.22
N ALA A 75 11.45 -6.19 -8.35
CA ALA A 75 11.22 -6.90 -9.60
C ALA A 75 9.75 -6.81 -10.05
N LEU A 76 8.81 -6.97 -9.12
CA LEU A 76 7.38 -6.86 -9.37
C LEU A 76 6.97 -5.41 -9.72
N GLY A 77 7.55 -4.42 -9.05
CA GLY A 77 7.36 -3.01 -9.39
C GLY A 77 7.91 -2.66 -10.77
N LEU A 78 9.10 -3.16 -11.11
CA LEU A 78 9.68 -3.00 -12.45
C LEU A 78 8.80 -3.66 -13.51
N LEU A 79 8.37 -4.89 -13.28
CA LEU A 79 7.48 -5.63 -14.19
C LEU A 79 6.18 -4.86 -14.44
N PHE A 80 5.50 -4.43 -13.38
CA PHE A 80 4.26 -3.66 -13.50
C PHE A 80 4.50 -2.35 -14.27
N GLY A 81 5.57 -1.63 -13.95
CA GLY A 81 5.92 -0.39 -14.61
C GLY A 81 6.24 -0.56 -16.10
N LEU A 82 6.94 -1.63 -16.48
CA LEU A 82 7.24 -1.95 -17.87
C LEU A 82 5.96 -2.27 -18.66
N ILE A 83 5.08 -3.10 -18.10
CA ILE A 83 3.78 -3.42 -18.71
C ILE A 83 2.94 -2.15 -18.89
N ALA A 84 2.86 -1.31 -17.85
CA ALA A 84 2.10 -0.07 -17.89
C ALA A 84 2.71 1.00 -18.81
N ALA A 85 4.01 0.93 -19.11
CA ALA A 85 4.66 1.83 -20.05
C ALA A 85 4.21 1.62 -21.51
N VAL A 86 3.73 0.42 -21.86
CA VAL A 86 3.28 0.09 -23.22
C VAL A 86 2.05 0.92 -23.63
N PRO A 87 0.92 0.91 -22.91
CA PRO A 87 -0.27 1.69 -23.29
C PRO A 87 -0.22 3.17 -22.87
N TRP A 88 0.58 3.55 -21.85
CA TRP A 88 0.52 4.90 -21.25
C TRP A 88 1.85 5.65 -21.24
N GLY A 89 2.89 5.09 -21.87
CA GLY A 89 4.21 5.69 -22.00
C GLY A 89 5.10 5.55 -20.76
N ARG A 90 6.42 5.71 -20.98
CA ARG A 90 7.47 5.52 -19.96
C ARG A 90 7.22 6.26 -18.65
N ARG A 91 6.72 7.51 -18.71
CA ARG A 91 6.46 8.30 -17.50
C ARG A 91 5.40 7.67 -16.61
N THR A 92 4.30 7.18 -17.18
CA THR A 92 3.22 6.52 -16.45
C THR A 92 3.69 5.18 -15.87
N GLY A 93 4.45 4.41 -16.68
CA GLY A 93 5.06 3.16 -16.23
C GLY A 93 5.96 3.35 -15.01
N VAL A 94 6.86 4.33 -15.03
CA VAL A 94 7.74 4.64 -13.88
C VAL A 94 6.93 5.03 -12.64
N VAL A 95 5.88 5.85 -12.80
CA VAL A 95 5.02 6.24 -11.66
C VAL A 95 4.34 5.02 -11.05
N LEU A 96 3.78 4.14 -11.87
CA LEU A 96 3.06 2.96 -11.38
C LEU A 96 4.02 1.93 -10.75
N GLY A 97 5.18 1.69 -11.34
CA GLY A 97 6.20 0.83 -10.73
C GLY A 97 6.73 1.38 -9.40
N ALA A 98 6.88 2.70 -9.29
CA ALA A 98 7.23 3.34 -8.02
C ALA A 98 6.12 3.22 -6.97
N VAL A 99 4.84 3.24 -7.38
CA VAL A 99 3.71 3.01 -6.46
C VAL A 99 3.71 1.57 -5.95
N VAL A 100 3.94 0.57 -6.82
CA VAL A 100 4.13 -0.82 -6.37
C VAL A 100 5.26 -0.90 -5.35
N PHE A 101 6.44 -0.36 -5.65
CA PHE A 101 7.57 -0.44 -4.73
C PHE A 101 7.37 0.36 -3.44
N SER A 102 6.58 1.43 -3.47
CA SER A 102 6.24 2.19 -2.28
C SER A 102 5.46 1.38 -1.25
N HIS A 103 4.77 0.32 -1.69
CA HIS A 103 4.14 -0.66 -0.80
C HIS A 103 5.17 -1.23 0.18
N TRP A 104 6.26 -1.79 -0.36
CA TRP A 104 7.33 -2.38 0.44
C TRP A 104 7.98 -1.36 1.40
N VAL A 105 8.23 -0.14 0.92
CA VAL A 105 8.84 0.93 1.74
C VAL A 105 7.94 1.33 2.90
N LEU A 106 6.64 1.44 2.67
CA LEU A 106 5.68 1.76 3.70
C LEU A 106 5.55 0.59 4.69
N ASP A 107 5.54 -0.63 4.19
CA ASP A 107 5.51 -1.83 5.01
C ASP A 107 6.73 -1.98 5.92
N LEU A 108 7.91 -1.57 5.45
CA LEU A 108 9.13 -1.50 6.28
C LEU A 108 8.91 -0.76 7.60
N LEU A 109 8.07 0.27 7.62
CA LEU A 109 7.77 1.03 8.83
C LEU A 109 7.01 0.19 9.86
N VAL A 110 6.10 -0.67 9.40
CA VAL A 110 5.15 -1.37 10.29
C VAL A 110 5.58 -2.79 10.67
N HIS A 111 6.24 -3.48 9.74
CA HIS A 111 6.65 -4.88 9.88
C HIS A 111 7.61 -5.11 11.05
N ARG A 112 7.55 -6.29 11.67
CA ARG A 112 8.20 -6.62 12.96
C ARG A 112 9.61 -7.22 12.79
N GLY A 113 10.24 -7.02 11.63
CA GLY A 113 11.49 -7.69 11.28
C GLY A 113 11.26 -9.00 10.52
N ASP A 114 10.18 -9.07 9.75
CA ASP A 114 9.72 -10.25 9.03
C ASP A 114 9.88 -10.15 7.51
N MET A 115 10.35 -9.01 6.99
CA MET A 115 10.52 -8.82 5.54
C MET A 115 11.93 -9.22 5.05
N PRO A 116 12.05 -10.18 4.13
CA PRO A 116 13.35 -10.62 3.63
C PRO A 116 13.97 -9.66 2.62
N ILE A 117 15.29 -9.77 2.42
CA ILE A 117 16.01 -9.01 1.39
C ILE A 117 15.91 -9.71 0.04
N LEU A 118 16.20 -11.01 0.00
CA LEU A 118 16.19 -11.84 -1.20
C LEU A 118 14.93 -12.72 -1.26
N PRO A 119 14.43 -13.05 -2.47
CA PRO A 119 13.26 -13.90 -2.63
C PRO A 119 13.47 -15.28 -2.00
N GLY A 120 12.44 -15.82 -1.36
CA GLY A 120 12.51 -17.10 -0.66
C GLY A 120 13.41 -17.07 0.59
N ASN A 121 13.71 -15.88 1.12
CA ASN A 121 14.68 -15.68 2.21
C ASN A 121 16.06 -16.30 1.90
N LEU A 122 16.47 -16.28 0.62
CA LEU A 122 17.68 -16.95 0.16
C LEU A 122 18.92 -16.43 0.90
N GLY A 123 19.71 -17.36 1.45
CA GLY A 123 20.95 -17.06 2.17
C GLY A 123 20.75 -16.56 3.61
N ASP A 124 19.53 -16.66 4.16
CA ASP A 124 19.20 -16.34 5.55
C ASP A 124 19.72 -14.97 6.02
N LEU A 125 19.63 -13.98 5.12
CA LEU A 125 20.01 -12.61 5.42
C LEU A 125 19.11 -12.01 6.52
N PRO A 126 19.58 -10.97 7.22
CA PRO A 126 18.76 -10.27 8.19
C PRO A 126 17.47 -9.76 7.56
N ARG A 127 16.35 -10.08 8.22
CA ARG A 127 15.03 -9.56 7.86
C ARG A 127 14.86 -8.14 8.37
N LEU A 128 14.03 -7.38 7.68
CA LEU A 128 13.85 -5.95 7.87
C LEU A 128 12.45 -5.64 8.43
N GLY A 129 12.35 -4.52 9.13
CA GLY A 129 11.10 -4.02 9.72
C GLY A 129 11.37 -3.15 10.95
N PHE A 130 10.73 -1.99 11.04
CA PHE A 130 10.89 -1.06 12.17
C PHE A 130 9.91 -1.29 13.33
N GLY A 131 8.94 -2.18 13.15
CA GLY A 131 8.12 -2.72 14.21
C GLY A 131 6.99 -1.82 14.69
N LEU A 132 6.49 -0.86 13.89
CA LEU A 132 5.40 0.00 14.33
C LEU A 132 4.12 -0.78 14.70
N TRP A 133 3.90 -1.99 14.15
CA TRP A 133 2.79 -2.87 14.54
C TRP A 133 2.85 -3.34 15.99
N GLN A 134 4.00 -3.24 16.66
CA GLN A 134 4.11 -3.48 18.10
C GLN A 134 3.39 -2.39 18.92
N ILE A 135 3.06 -1.25 18.30
CA ILE A 135 2.32 -0.14 18.89
C ILE A 135 1.09 0.15 17.99
N PRO A 136 -0.01 -0.61 18.13
CA PRO A 136 -1.17 -0.53 17.23
C PRO A 136 -1.72 0.88 17.04
N LEU A 137 -1.79 1.68 18.11
CA LEU A 137 -2.25 3.07 18.03
C LEU A 137 -1.33 3.95 17.17
N ALA A 138 -0.01 3.77 17.26
CA ALA A 138 0.94 4.53 16.46
C ALA A 138 0.88 4.11 14.98
N SER A 139 0.71 2.81 14.71
CA SER A 139 0.46 2.29 13.36
C SER A 139 -0.81 2.89 12.76
N ALA A 140 -1.93 2.84 13.48
CA ALA A 140 -3.20 3.39 13.03
C ALA A 140 -3.11 4.92 12.81
N ALA A 141 -2.40 5.64 13.68
CA ALA A 141 -2.18 7.07 13.52
C ALA A 141 -1.36 7.42 12.27
N ALA A 142 -0.29 6.66 11.99
CA ALA A 142 0.52 6.84 10.78
C ALA A 142 -0.30 6.56 9.52
N GLU A 143 -1.11 5.50 9.54
CA GLU A 143 -1.99 5.12 8.45
C GLU A 143 -3.07 6.17 8.18
N LEU A 144 -3.73 6.66 9.24
CA LEU A 144 -4.70 7.75 9.15
C LEU A 144 -4.08 9.04 8.60
N ALA A 145 -2.84 9.37 9.00
CA ALA A 145 -2.14 10.53 8.49
C ALA A 145 -1.92 10.45 6.97
N LEU A 146 -1.48 9.29 6.45
CA LEU A 146 -1.33 9.06 5.02
C LEU A 146 -2.66 9.20 4.27
N VAL A 147 -3.74 8.61 4.80
CA VAL A 147 -5.10 8.74 4.24
C VAL A 147 -5.55 10.21 4.21
N ALA A 148 -5.40 10.93 5.32
CA ALA A 148 -5.80 12.33 5.43
C ALA A 148 -5.02 13.22 4.44
N ILE A 149 -3.70 13.08 4.38
CA ILE A 149 -2.83 13.81 3.46
C ILE A 149 -3.24 13.50 2.01
N GLY A 150 -3.42 12.22 1.68
CA GLY A 150 -3.87 11.75 0.36
C GLY A 150 -5.19 12.38 -0.07
N ALA A 151 -6.20 12.32 0.80
CA ALA A 151 -7.52 12.88 0.55
C ALA A 151 -7.48 14.41 0.33
N VAL A 152 -6.71 15.13 1.15
CA VAL A 152 -6.54 16.59 1.03
C VAL A 152 -5.85 16.95 -0.29
N LEU A 153 -4.76 16.25 -0.65
CA LEU A 153 -4.03 16.51 -1.89
C LEU A 153 -4.89 16.21 -3.12
N TYR A 154 -5.59 15.07 -3.12
CA TYR A 154 -6.48 14.68 -4.20
C TYR A 154 -7.64 15.68 -4.36
N GLY A 155 -8.31 16.04 -3.26
CA GLY A 155 -9.39 17.03 -3.25
C GLY A 155 -8.97 18.39 -3.80
N ARG A 156 -7.82 18.90 -3.36
CA ARG A 156 -7.24 20.17 -3.86
C ARG A 156 -6.95 20.10 -5.36
N ALA A 157 -6.38 19.00 -5.84
CA ALA A 157 -6.09 18.82 -7.26
C ALA A 157 -7.36 18.69 -8.11
N ALA A 158 -8.38 17.96 -7.61
CA ALA A 158 -9.68 17.86 -8.26
C ALA A 158 -10.37 19.22 -8.37
N ALA A 159 -10.35 20.02 -7.29
CA ALA A 159 -10.93 21.36 -7.29
C ALA A 159 -10.26 22.29 -8.31
N ARG A 160 -8.93 22.26 -8.40
CA ARG A 160 -8.17 23.07 -9.38
C ARG A 160 -8.50 22.72 -10.83
N ARG A 161 -8.77 21.44 -11.11
CA ARG A 161 -9.08 20.97 -12.49
C ARG A 161 -10.53 21.19 -12.88
N ALA A 162 -11.45 21.09 -11.94
CA ALA A 162 -12.89 21.16 -12.22
C ALA A 162 -13.44 22.59 -12.27
N GLY A 163 -12.65 23.60 -11.85
CA GLY A 163 -13.04 25.01 -11.86
C GLY A 163 -14.01 25.42 -10.73
N PRO A 164 -14.35 26.72 -10.61
CA PRO A 164 -15.11 27.27 -9.48
C PRO A 164 -16.49 26.65 -9.27
N ALA A 165 -17.16 26.23 -10.36
CA ALA A 165 -18.51 25.68 -10.34
C ALA A 165 -18.60 24.22 -9.86
N ALA A 166 -17.47 23.51 -9.72
CA ALA A 166 -17.43 22.10 -9.37
C ALA A 166 -16.92 21.82 -7.94
N GLY A 167 -16.86 22.85 -7.09
CA GLY A 167 -16.37 22.76 -5.70
C GLY A 167 -17.08 21.71 -4.84
N GLY A 168 -18.36 21.43 -5.10
CA GLY A 168 -19.10 20.38 -4.40
C GLY A 168 -18.58 18.97 -4.72
N ARG A 169 -18.25 18.69 -5.99
CA ARG A 169 -17.78 17.37 -6.45
C ARG A 169 -16.38 17.05 -5.95
N SER A 170 -15.49 18.05 -5.89
CA SER A 170 -14.12 17.86 -5.37
C SER A 170 -14.10 17.66 -3.86
N ARG A 171 -14.96 18.35 -3.10
CA ARG A 171 -15.16 18.11 -1.66
C ARG A 171 -15.76 16.73 -1.41
N LEU A 172 -16.74 16.32 -2.22
CA LEU A 172 -17.32 14.97 -2.14
C LEU A 172 -16.26 13.90 -2.39
N ALA A 173 -15.42 14.06 -3.41
CA ALA A 173 -14.37 13.10 -3.73
C ALA A 173 -13.30 13.01 -2.63
N ALA A 174 -12.90 14.14 -2.04
CA ALA A 174 -11.99 14.17 -0.89
C ALA A 174 -12.62 13.51 0.34
N GLY A 175 -13.86 13.87 0.65
CA GLY A 175 -14.63 13.30 1.76
C GLY A 175 -14.83 11.79 1.61
N ALA A 176 -15.16 11.33 0.41
CA ALA A 176 -15.30 9.90 0.11
C ALA A 176 -13.97 9.16 0.25
N THR A 177 -12.86 9.71 -0.25
CA THR A 177 -11.52 9.12 -0.11
C THR A 177 -11.15 8.97 1.36
N PHE A 178 -11.37 10.02 2.16
CA PHE A 178 -11.10 10.00 3.59
C PHE A 178 -12.01 9.01 4.33
N ALA A 179 -13.32 9.05 4.07
CA ALA A 179 -14.30 8.19 4.73
C ALA A 179 -14.05 6.70 4.44
N VAL A 180 -13.74 6.35 3.19
CA VAL A 180 -13.38 4.96 2.83
C VAL A 180 -12.08 4.55 3.52
N GLY A 181 -11.06 5.41 3.54
CA GLY A 181 -9.81 5.11 4.25
C GLY A 181 -10.00 4.93 5.75
N VAL A 182 -10.82 5.76 6.40
CA VAL A 182 -11.18 5.62 7.81
C VAL A 182 -11.98 4.34 8.06
N LEU A 183 -12.90 3.98 7.17
CA LEU A 183 -13.66 2.73 7.26
C LEU A 183 -12.73 1.53 7.17
N VAL A 184 -11.86 1.47 6.17
CA VAL A 184 -10.89 0.36 6.00
C VAL A 184 -9.96 0.25 7.20
N LEU A 185 -9.44 1.38 7.69
CA LEU A 185 -8.61 1.39 8.89
C LEU A 185 -9.40 0.92 10.12
N GLY A 186 -10.64 1.38 10.29
CA GLY A 186 -11.51 0.98 11.40
C GLY A 186 -11.78 -0.52 11.40
N LEU A 187 -12.11 -1.09 10.24
CA LEU A 187 -12.30 -2.53 10.07
C LEU A 187 -11.01 -3.29 10.40
N SER A 188 -9.87 -2.82 9.88
CA SER A 188 -8.55 -3.42 10.15
C SER A 188 -8.21 -3.42 11.64
N VAL A 189 -8.47 -2.30 12.34
CA VAL A 189 -8.25 -2.17 13.80
C VAL A 189 -9.16 -3.09 14.60
N LEU A 190 -10.38 -3.32 14.11
CA LEU A 190 -11.36 -4.22 14.74
C LEU A 190 -11.14 -5.71 14.39
N GLY A 191 -10.21 -6.03 13.48
CA GLY A 191 -9.98 -7.40 13.02
C GLY A 191 -11.12 -7.94 12.15
N LEU A 192 -11.81 -7.07 11.41
CA LEU A 192 -12.92 -7.37 10.50
C LEU A 192 -12.49 -7.18 9.04
#